data_AF-A0A352LTD2-F1
#
_entry.id   AF-A0A352LTD2-F1
#
_cell.length_a   1.000
_cell.length_b   1.000
_cell.length_c   1.000
_cell.angle_alpha   90.00
_cell.angle_beta   90.00
_cell.angle_gamma   90.00
#
_symmetry.space_group_name_H-M   'P 1'
#
loop_
_entity.id
_entity.type
_entity.pdbx_description
1 polymer ?
#
loop_
_entity_poly.entity_id
_entity_poly.type
_entity_poly.pdbx_seq_one_letter_code
_entity_poly.pdbx_strand_id
1 'polypeptide(L)'
;MYFKKILFLLVLNIFIFCMALSVTSNAVAASQISVDLVNIDTRDLLKMLAKYSNKSIVISEKISSKITVNLHGVSWREALDAVLQMQGLVKHETANVIMIATADEAVKNEQLVSQPAVFNLRYTSADNIAKLLKPAGVLSSYGKSGAEVNTNSLVVADTDDKIVSIKQLLKQIDVPAKQVLIEARIVNADENFIHELGVDLGNHQAAVSGDSASHTLVLHSQRGQFNFAIAKLANNALLDLELSALEHEGRGKIISKPKLLATDRQAAYIEA
;
A
#
# COMPACT_ATOMS: atom_id res chain seq x y z
N MET A 1 -57.04 20.82 -4.69
CA MET A 1 -55.83 21.68 -4.69
C MET A 1 -54.50 20.91 -4.55
N TYR A 2 -54.47 19.64 -4.13
CA TYR A 2 -53.24 18.87 -3.89
C TYR A 2 -52.59 18.25 -5.16
N PHE A 3 -53.37 17.92 -6.18
CA PHE A 3 -52.86 17.29 -7.41
C PHE A 3 -51.89 18.19 -8.20
N LYS A 4 -52.20 19.50 -8.29
CA LYS A 4 -51.29 20.49 -8.90
C LYS A 4 -49.96 20.64 -8.14
N LYS A 5 -49.97 20.46 -6.81
CA LYS A 5 -48.75 20.52 -5.99
C LYS A 5 -47.87 19.27 -6.15
N ILE A 6 -48.47 18.08 -6.24
CA ILE A 6 -47.72 16.84 -6.51
C ILE A 6 -47.12 16.84 -7.92
N LEU A 7 -47.87 17.30 -8.92
CA LEU A 7 -47.38 17.38 -10.30
C LEU A 7 -46.22 18.39 -10.42
N PHE A 8 -46.30 19.52 -9.69
CA PHE A 8 -45.23 20.51 -9.65
C PHE A 8 -43.95 19.97 -8.98
N LEU A 9 -44.07 19.19 -7.90
CA LEU A 9 -42.92 18.58 -7.22
C LEU A 9 -42.23 17.51 -8.08
N LEU A 10 -42.99 16.74 -8.87
CA LEU A 10 -42.44 15.73 -9.77
C LEU A 10 -41.69 16.36 -10.96
N VAL A 11 -42.24 17.43 -11.54
CA VAL A 11 -41.57 18.18 -12.63
C VAL A 11 -40.32 18.91 -12.11
N LEU A 12 -40.36 19.46 -10.90
CA LEU A 12 -39.20 20.11 -10.28
C LEU A 12 -38.07 19.12 -9.99
N ASN A 13 -38.40 17.88 -9.59
CA ASN A 13 -37.41 16.83 -9.35
C ASN A 13 -36.78 16.32 -10.66
N ILE A 14 -37.59 16.17 -11.72
CA ILE A 14 -37.09 15.83 -13.07
C ILE A 14 -36.19 16.94 -13.63
N PHE A 15 -36.49 18.21 -13.34
CA PHE A 15 -35.69 19.35 -13.76
C PHE A 15 -34.33 19.40 -13.04
N ILE A 16 -34.33 19.13 -11.73
CA ILE A 16 -33.10 19.03 -10.92
C ILE A 16 -32.25 17.83 -11.36
N PHE A 17 -32.88 16.70 -11.71
CA PHE A 17 -32.19 15.52 -12.24
C PHE A 17 -31.62 15.76 -13.65
N CYS A 18 -32.29 16.54 -14.50
CA CYS A 18 -31.79 16.91 -15.83
C CYS A 18 -30.61 17.91 -15.76
N MET A 19 -30.59 18.79 -14.75
CA MET A 19 -29.46 19.70 -14.51
C MET A 19 -28.21 18.97 -13.98
N ALA A 20 -28.39 17.91 -13.19
CA ALA A 20 -27.28 17.07 -12.71
C ALA A 20 -26.63 16.21 -13.82
N LEU A 21 -27.37 15.86 -14.88
CA LEU A 21 -26.84 15.07 -15.99
C LEU A 21 -26.01 15.87 -17.01
N SER A 22 -25.97 17.20 -16.87
CA SER A 22 -25.17 18.07 -17.75
C SER A 22 -23.73 18.25 -17.26
N VAL A 23 -23.37 17.63 -16.14
CA VAL A 23 -22.01 17.68 -15.57
C VAL A 23 -21.25 16.41 -15.95
N THR A 24 -20.84 16.31 -17.22
CA THR A 24 -19.58 15.69 -17.70
C THR A 24 -19.56 15.81 -19.21
N SER A 25 -19.36 17.04 -19.69
CA SER A 25 -18.62 17.24 -20.92
C SER A 25 -17.77 18.47 -20.69
N ASN A 26 -16.59 18.25 -20.11
CA ASN A 26 -15.46 19.14 -20.40
C ASN A 26 -15.07 18.90 -21.86
N ALA A 27 -15.97 19.22 -22.79
CA ALA A 27 -15.58 19.72 -24.08
C ALA A 27 -14.94 21.07 -23.79
N VAL A 28 -13.65 21.02 -23.40
CA VAL A 28 -12.75 22.14 -23.59
C VAL A 28 -13.04 22.60 -25.00
N ALA A 29 -13.66 23.77 -25.14
CA ALA A 29 -13.78 24.46 -26.40
C ALA A 29 -12.36 24.83 -26.81
N ALA A 30 -11.64 23.82 -27.29
CA ALA A 30 -10.31 23.93 -27.80
C ALA A 30 -10.48 24.71 -29.09
N SER A 31 -9.98 25.94 -29.10
CA SER A 31 -9.64 26.64 -30.32
C SER A 31 -8.83 25.67 -31.18
N GLN A 32 -9.49 25.06 -32.15
CA GLN A 32 -8.88 24.10 -33.05
C GLN A 32 -7.98 24.89 -34.00
N ILE A 33 -6.73 24.46 -34.09
CA ILE A 33 -5.73 25.08 -34.95
C ILE A 33 -5.50 24.13 -36.11
N SER A 34 -5.73 24.65 -37.31
CA SER A 34 -5.42 23.95 -38.56
C SER A 34 -4.35 24.76 -39.30
N VAL A 35 -3.16 24.19 -39.39
CA VAL A 35 -1.97 24.90 -39.86
C VAL A 35 -1.09 23.92 -40.62
N ASP A 36 -0.70 24.30 -41.84
CA ASP A 36 0.27 23.58 -42.65
C ASP A 36 1.53 24.44 -42.80
N LEU A 37 2.62 24.00 -42.19
CA LEU A 37 3.89 24.72 -42.15
C LEU A 37 5.01 23.80 -42.58
N VAL A 38 5.78 24.28 -43.56
CA VAL A 38 6.93 23.56 -44.10
C VAL A 38 8.20 24.32 -43.76
N ASN A 39 9.18 23.62 -43.18
CA ASN A 39 10.52 24.15 -42.90
C ASN A 39 10.53 25.43 -42.04
N ILE A 40 9.66 25.48 -41.01
CA ILE A 40 9.59 26.61 -40.06
C ILE A 40 10.55 26.40 -38.90
N ASP A 41 11.15 27.48 -38.40
CA ASP A 41 11.93 27.47 -37.16
C ASP A 41 11.03 27.16 -35.95
N THR A 42 11.43 26.17 -35.14
CA THR A 42 10.65 25.71 -33.96
C THR A 42 10.34 26.86 -33.00
N ARG A 43 11.22 27.86 -32.88
CA ARG A 43 11.01 29.05 -32.04
C ARG A 43 9.81 29.87 -32.49
N ASP A 44 9.69 30.07 -33.79
CA ASP A 44 8.65 30.93 -34.34
C ASP A 44 7.31 30.21 -34.38
N LEU A 45 7.33 28.89 -34.61
CA LEU A 45 6.17 28.01 -34.37
C LEU A 45 5.68 28.12 -32.91
N LEU A 46 6.58 27.97 -31.93
CA LEU A 46 6.24 28.05 -30.51
C LEU A 46 5.70 29.43 -30.13
N LYS A 47 6.30 30.52 -30.63
CA LYS A 47 5.78 31.89 -30.43
C LYS A 47 4.40 32.06 -31.07
N MET A 48 4.15 31.46 -32.23
CA MET A 48 2.84 31.51 -32.89
C MET A 48 1.79 30.77 -32.04
N LEU A 49 2.10 29.56 -31.55
CA LEU A 49 1.23 28.80 -30.65
C LEU A 49 1.00 29.54 -29.31
N ALA A 50 2.00 30.25 -28.80
CA ALA A 50 1.89 31.11 -27.61
C ALA A 50 0.85 32.23 -27.79
N LYS A 51 0.92 32.92 -28.94
CA LYS A 51 0.02 34.04 -29.25
C LYS A 51 -1.44 33.61 -29.28
N TYR A 52 -1.73 32.42 -29.81
CA TYR A 52 -3.09 31.87 -29.82
C TYR A 52 -3.59 31.50 -28.41
N SER A 53 -2.71 31.08 -27.50
CA SER A 53 -3.08 30.68 -26.14
C SER A 53 -3.05 31.83 -25.11
N ASN A 54 -2.68 33.05 -25.53
CA ASN A 54 -2.47 34.22 -24.68
C ASN A 54 -1.52 33.95 -23.49
N LYS A 55 -0.58 33.02 -23.65
CA LYS A 55 0.45 32.69 -22.65
C LYS A 55 1.80 33.24 -23.07
N SER A 56 2.60 33.68 -22.10
CA SER A 56 4.00 34.03 -22.37
C SER A 56 4.85 32.76 -22.44
N ILE A 57 5.75 32.66 -23.43
CA ILE A 57 6.68 31.53 -23.54
C ILE A 57 8.12 32.04 -23.44
N VAL A 58 8.94 31.32 -22.67
CA VAL A 58 10.40 31.50 -22.60
C VAL A 58 11.04 30.25 -23.22
N ILE A 59 11.83 30.44 -24.27
CA ILE A 59 12.47 29.36 -25.04
C ILE A 59 13.98 29.44 -24.79
N SER A 60 14.62 28.31 -24.47
CA SER A 60 16.08 28.30 -24.28
C SER A 60 16.85 28.46 -25.61
N GLU A 61 18.03 29.09 -25.53
CA GLU A 61 18.84 29.50 -26.68
C GLU A 61 19.37 28.32 -27.52
N LYS A 62 19.33 27.09 -27.02
CA LYS A 62 19.83 25.92 -27.73
C LYS A 62 18.86 25.27 -28.72
N ILE A 63 17.61 25.73 -28.76
CA ILE A 63 16.57 25.11 -29.60
C ILE A 63 16.61 25.75 -30.99
N SER A 64 17.37 25.17 -31.93
CA SER A 64 17.54 25.68 -33.31
C SER A 64 17.30 24.59 -34.36
N SER A 65 16.17 23.89 -34.24
CA SER A 65 15.71 22.93 -35.25
C SER A 65 14.66 23.55 -36.17
N LYS A 66 14.62 23.08 -37.42
CA LYS A 66 13.53 23.35 -38.37
C LYS A 66 12.60 22.15 -38.42
N ILE A 67 11.31 22.41 -38.47
CA ILE A 67 10.28 21.36 -38.44
C ILE A 67 9.27 21.62 -39.55
N THR A 68 8.75 20.54 -40.13
CA THR A 68 7.56 20.56 -40.98
C THR A 68 6.42 19.97 -40.17
N VAL A 69 5.35 20.74 -40.02
CA VAL A 69 4.22 20.43 -39.15
C VAL A 69 2.94 20.59 -39.96
N ASN A 70 2.15 19.53 -40.02
CA ASN A 70 0.80 19.57 -40.57
C ASN A 70 -0.19 19.24 -39.43
N LEU A 71 -1.04 20.20 -39.10
CA LEU A 71 -2.05 20.10 -38.05
C LEU A 71 -3.43 20.33 -38.67
N HIS A 72 -4.35 19.42 -38.38
CA HIS A 72 -5.74 19.51 -38.81
C HIS A 72 -6.67 19.30 -37.59
N GLY A 73 -7.36 20.36 -37.16
CA GLY A 73 -8.42 20.24 -36.15
C GLY A 73 -7.94 19.87 -34.73
N VAL A 74 -6.68 20.16 -34.40
CA VAL A 74 -6.09 19.82 -33.08
C VAL A 74 -6.14 21.01 -32.12
N SER A 75 -6.19 20.75 -30.82
CA SER A 75 -6.05 21.83 -29.82
C SER A 75 -4.62 22.37 -29.77
N TRP A 76 -4.46 23.63 -29.34
CA TRP A 76 -3.12 24.24 -29.19
C TRP A 76 -2.22 23.47 -28.21
N ARG A 77 -2.80 22.86 -27.17
CA ARG A 77 -2.06 22.08 -26.17
C ARG A 77 -1.56 20.77 -26.77
N GLU A 78 -2.42 20.07 -27.51
CA GLU A 78 -2.03 18.84 -28.23
C GLU A 78 -0.97 19.15 -29.29
N ALA A 79 -1.12 20.26 -30.03
CA ALA A 79 -0.11 20.70 -31.00
C ALA A 79 1.23 21.01 -30.31
N LEU A 80 1.21 21.71 -29.18
CA LEU A 80 2.41 22.01 -28.40
C LEU A 80 3.07 20.71 -27.89
N ASP A 81 2.29 19.81 -27.31
CA ASP A 81 2.80 18.56 -26.75
C ASP A 81 3.39 17.64 -27.84
N ALA A 82 2.77 17.58 -29.03
CA ALA A 82 3.30 16.84 -30.17
C ALA A 82 4.65 17.38 -30.65
N VAL A 83 4.81 18.71 -30.72
CA VAL A 83 6.06 19.35 -31.11
C VAL A 83 7.14 19.14 -30.05
N LEU A 84 6.80 19.27 -28.78
CA LEU A 84 7.72 19.03 -27.66
C LEU A 84 8.21 17.58 -27.65
N GLN A 85 7.30 16.62 -27.85
CA GLN A 85 7.63 15.19 -27.87
C GLN A 85 8.55 14.82 -29.03
N MET A 86 8.32 15.37 -30.23
CA MET A 86 9.19 15.13 -31.39
C MET A 86 10.63 15.60 -31.16
N GLN A 87 10.80 16.72 -30.46
CA GLN A 87 12.09 17.36 -30.24
C GLN A 87 12.75 17.00 -28.91
N GLY A 88 12.12 16.15 -28.08
CA GLY A 88 12.63 15.81 -26.75
C GLY A 88 12.71 17.02 -25.80
N LEU A 89 11.83 18.00 -25.99
CA LEU A 89 11.78 19.21 -25.18
C LEU A 89 10.86 19.01 -23.98
N VAL A 90 11.21 19.64 -22.86
CA VAL A 90 10.41 19.61 -21.64
C VAL A 90 9.80 20.98 -21.42
N LYS A 91 8.51 21.00 -21.06
CA LYS A 91 7.80 22.22 -20.64
C LYS A 91 7.71 22.29 -19.13
N HIS A 92 7.95 23.47 -18.58
CA HIS A 92 7.61 23.82 -17.21
C HIS A 92 6.57 24.94 -17.25
N GLU A 93 5.37 24.66 -16.73
CA GLU A 93 4.28 25.64 -16.70
C GLU A 93 4.26 26.34 -15.33
N THR A 94 4.55 27.64 -15.32
CA THR A 94 4.44 28.49 -14.13
C THR A 94 3.38 29.55 -14.36
N ALA A 95 2.15 29.29 -13.90
CA ALA A 95 0.98 30.16 -13.98
C ALA A 95 0.70 30.74 -15.38
N ASN A 96 1.35 31.85 -15.74
CA ASN A 96 1.18 32.58 -17.01
C ASN A 96 2.39 32.44 -17.98
N VAL A 97 3.47 31.82 -17.53
CA VAL A 97 4.70 31.63 -18.31
C VAL A 97 4.94 30.15 -18.53
N ILE A 98 5.15 29.75 -19.79
CA ILE A 98 5.61 28.41 -20.16
C ILE A 98 7.10 28.51 -20.47
N MET A 99 7.93 27.82 -19.70
CA MET A 99 9.36 27.68 -20.01
C MET A 99 9.56 26.38 -20.80
N ILE A 100 10.21 26.47 -21.95
CA ILE A 100 10.54 25.33 -22.80
C ILE A 100 12.07 25.22 -22.84
N ALA A 101 12.58 24.08 -22.38
CA ALA A 101 14.00 23.78 -22.34
C ALA A 101 14.28 22.40 -22.94
N THR A 102 15.53 22.16 -23.32
CA THR A 102 15.97 20.80 -23.68
C THR A 102 15.99 19.91 -22.44
N ALA A 103 15.86 18.59 -22.62
CA ALA A 103 15.96 17.64 -21.52
C ALA A 103 17.25 17.84 -20.68
N ASP A 104 18.37 18.14 -21.34
CA ASP A 104 19.66 18.38 -20.66
C ASP A 104 19.67 19.65 -19.80
N GLU A 105 19.00 20.71 -20.25
CA GLU A 105 18.91 21.98 -19.51
C GLU A 105 17.85 21.92 -18.42
N ALA A 106 16.77 21.16 -18.61
CA ALA A 106 15.82 20.83 -17.57
C ALA A 106 16.52 20.12 -16.41
N VAL A 107 17.36 19.11 -16.70
CA VAL A 107 18.18 18.42 -15.68
C VAL A 107 19.05 19.41 -14.90
N LYS A 108 19.71 20.34 -15.59
CA LYS A 108 20.61 21.30 -14.95
C LYS A 108 19.86 22.34 -14.10
N ASN A 109 18.71 22.82 -14.56
CA ASN A 109 17.91 23.79 -13.82
C ASN A 109 17.15 23.14 -12.64
N GLU A 110 16.64 21.92 -12.80
CA GLU A 110 15.94 21.20 -11.72
C GLU A 110 16.90 20.72 -10.64
N GLN A 111 18.15 20.39 -10.99
CA GLN A 111 19.20 20.12 -10.00
C GLN A 111 19.53 21.35 -9.13
N LEU A 112 19.28 22.57 -9.62
CA LEU A 112 19.43 23.80 -8.84
C LEU A 112 18.22 24.11 -7.94
N VAL A 113 17.05 23.54 -8.25
CA VAL A 113 15.80 23.73 -7.49
C VAL A 113 15.62 22.64 -6.42
N SER A 114 16.39 21.55 -6.49
CA SER A 114 16.35 20.47 -5.50
C SER A 114 16.79 20.97 -4.12
N GLN A 115 15.83 21.05 -3.19
CA GLN A 115 16.10 21.43 -1.81
C GLN A 115 16.47 20.18 -1.00
N PRO A 116 17.62 20.16 -0.32
CA PRO A 116 17.96 19.05 0.56
C PRO A 116 17.11 19.12 1.83
N ALA A 117 16.24 18.14 2.01
CA ALA A 117 15.50 17.91 3.24
C ALA A 117 16.19 16.81 4.08
N VAL A 118 16.33 17.05 5.37
CA VAL A 118 16.87 16.08 6.33
C VAL A 118 15.75 15.59 7.23
N PHE A 119 15.63 14.27 7.33
CA PHE A 119 14.64 13.58 8.16
C PHE A 119 15.33 12.69 9.19
N ASN A 120 15.10 12.96 10.47
CA ASN A 120 15.67 12.14 11.54
C ASN A 120 14.71 10.99 11.86
N LEU A 121 15.19 9.75 11.75
CA LEU A 121 14.39 8.54 11.93
C LEU A 121 14.63 7.94 13.33
N ARG A 122 13.58 7.41 13.95
CA ARG A 122 13.63 6.93 15.35
C ARG A 122 13.58 5.42 15.50
N TYR A 123 12.75 4.75 14.73
CA TYR A 123 12.46 3.32 14.86
C TYR A 123 12.97 2.52 13.67
N THR A 124 13.14 3.16 12.52
CA THR A 124 13.69 2.52 11.30
C THR A 124 15.07 3.04 10.95
N SER A 125 15.91 2.18 10.37
CA SER A 125 17.24 2.56 9.87
C SER A 125 17.15 3.40 8.59
N ALA A 126 17.86 4.53 8.57
CA ALA A 126 17.97 5.42 7.42
C ALA A 126 18.59 4.73 6.20
N ASP A 127 19.57 3.84 6.39
CA ASP A 127 20.26 3.13 5.31
C ASP A 127 19.31 2.18 4.57
N ASN A 128 18.50 1.42 5.32
CA ASN A 128 17.49 0.53 4.74
C ASN A 128 16.45 1.33 3.94
N ILE A 129 15.97 2.47 4.46
CA ILE A 129 15.02 3.32 3.74
C ILE A 129 15.65 3.93 2.50
N ALA A 130 16.87 4.47 2.59
CA ALA A 130 17.56 5.10 1.46
C ALA A 130 17.73 4.14 0.27
N LYS A 131 17.97 2.84 0.54
CA LYS A 131 18.05 1.78 -0.47
C LYS A 131 16.69 1.43 -1.08
N LEU A 132 15.60 1.55 -0.32
CA LEU A 132 14.24 1.26 -0.77
C LEU A 132 13.60 2.42 -1.56
N LEU A 133 14.05 3.66 -1.36
CA LEU A 133 13.46 4.83 -2.02
C LEU A 133 13.68 4.86 -3.54
N LYS A 134 14.84 4.38 -4.03
CA LYS A 134 15.14 4.27 -5.47
C LYS A 134 14.21 3.29 -6.20
N PRO A 135 14.07 2.01 -5.78
CA PRO A 135 13.19 1.07 -6.44
C PRO A 135 11.70 1.37 -6.24
N ALA A 136 11.32 2.04 -5.15
CA ALA A 136 9.92 2.35 -4.87
C ALA A 136 9.33 3.46 -5.77
N GLY A 137 10.14 4.13 -6.61
CA GLY A 137 9.67 5.20 -7.50
C GLY A 137 9.11 6.42 -6.76
N VAL A 138 9.42 6.55 -5.47
CA VAL A 138 8.96 7.64 -4.61
C VAL A 138 9.78 8.91 -4.88
N LEU A 139 11.03 8.73 -5.28
CA LEU A 139 11.91 9.80 -5.75
C LEU A 139 11.58 10.17 -7.19
N SER A 140 11.78 11.44 -7.56
CA SER A 140 11.79 11.84 -8.96
C SER A 140 12.96 11.19 -9.71
N SER A 141 12.93 11.22 -11.04
CA SER A 141 14.05 10.77 -11.89
C SER A 141 15.38 11.48 -11.57
N TYR A 142 15.32 12.59 -10.85
CA TYR A 142 16.46 13.44 -10.50
C TYR A 142 16.75 13.45 -8.99
N GLY A 143 15.87 12.85 -8.18
CA GLY A 143 15.97 12.82 -6.74
C GLY A 143 17.12 11.96 -6.25
N LYS A 144 17.91 12.48 -5.30
CA LYS A 144 18.99 11.74 -4.63
C LYS A 144 18.63 11.51 -3.19
N SER A 145 18.82 10.27 -2.72
CA SER A 145 18.72 9.90 -1.31
C SER A 145 20.06 9.43 -0.78
N GLY A 146 20.41 9.88 0.43
CA GLY A 146 21.57 9.44 1.19
C GLY A 146 21.18 9.19 2.64
N ALA A 147 21.88 8.27 3.30
CA ALA A 147 21.69 8.00 4.71
C ALA A 147 22.96 8.38 5.48
N GLU A 148 22.80 9.16 6.55
CA GLU A 148 23.85 9.40 7.54
C GLU A 148 23.64 8.44 8.71
N VAL A 149 24.59 7.52 8.88
CA VAL A 149 24.47 6.39 9.80
C VAL A 149 24.58 6.83 11.26
N ASN A 150 25.47 7.79 11.56
CA ASN A 150 25.74 8.21 12.94
C ASN A 150 24.54 8.89 13.60
N THR A 151 23.79 9.69 12.83
CA THR A 151 22.62 10.42 13.32
C THR A 151 21.30 9.77 12.92
N ASN A 152 21.36 8.57 12.32
CA ASN A 152 20.22 7.88 11.69
C ASN A 152 19.30 8.84 10.92
N SER A 153 19.92 9.69 10.10
CA SER A 153 19.23 10.75 9.38
C SER A 153 19.19 10.43 7.89
N LEU A 154 18.00 10.50 7.31
CA LEU A 154 17.77 10.35 5.88
C LEU A 154 17.84 11.74 5.23
N VAL A 155 18.79 11.91 4.31
CA VAL A 155 18.92 13.10 3.48
C VAL A 155 18.28 12.82 2.13
N VAL A 156 17.30 13.65 1.76
CA VAL A 156 16.62 13.57 0.47
C VAL A 156 16.76 14.90 -0.22
N ALA A 157 17.29 14.90 -1.43
CA ALA A 157 17.27 16.03 -2.34
C ALA A 157 16.29 15.72 -3.46
N ASP A 158 15.14 16.39 -3.46
CA ASP A 158 14.08 16.22 -4.47
C ASP A 158 13.21 17.49 -4.56
N THR A 159 12.18 17.47 -5.39
CA THR A 159 11.17 18.54 -5.50
C THR A 159 10.28 18.59 -4.26
N ASP A 160 9.79 19.79 -3.90
CA ASP A 160 8.94 20.02 -2.72
C ASP A 160 7.73 19.07 -2.65
N ASP A 161 7.06 18.80 -3.78
CA ASP A 161 5.92 17.89 -3.84
C ASP A 161 6.28 16.46 -3.39
N LYS A 162 7.45 15.97 -3.81
CA LYS A 162 7.95 14.64 -3.46
C LYS A 162 8.41 14.59 -2.00
N ILE A 163 9.02 15.66 -1.51
CA ILE A 163 9.41 15.79 -0.10
C ILE A 163 8.18 15.68 0.81
N VAL A 164 7.05 16.29 0.43
CA VAL A 164 5.78 16.17 1.17
C VAL A 164 5.27 14.73 1.16
N SER A 165 5.29 14.05 0.01
CA SER A 165 4.89 12.63 -0.08
C SER A 165 5.80 11.73 0.76
N ILE A 166 7.12 11.95 0.74
CA ILE A 166 8.08 11.19 1.55
C ILE A 166 7.81 11.41 3.04
N LYS A 167 7.53 12.64 3.47
CA LYS A 167 7.17 12.94 4.85
C LYS A 167 5.92 12.19 5.30
N GLN A 168 4.92 12.03 4.43
CA GLN A 168 3.72 11.24 4.73
C GLN A 168 4.04 9.75 4.83
N LEU A 169 4.86 9.23 3.92
CA LEU A 169 5.30 7.83 3.93
C LEU A 169 6.09 7.50 5.20
N LEU A 170 7.03 8.37 5.58
CA LEU A 170 7.86 8.19 6.78
C LEU A 170 7.00 8.11 8.05
N LYS A 171 5.89 8.85 8.14
CA LYS A 171 4.97 8.76 9.29
C LYS A 171 4.30 7.39 9.43
N GLN A 172 4.13 6.65 8.34
CA GLN A 172 3.50 5.33 8.36
C GLN A 172 4.52 4.22 8.64
N ILE A 173 5.76 4.40 8.18
CA ILE A 173 6.82 3.39 8.28
C ILE A 173 7.61 3.51 9.59
N ASP A 174 7.92 4.74 10.04
CA ASP A 174 8.72 4.97 11.25
C ASP A 174 7.88 4.81 12.53
N VAL A 175 7.39 3.60 12.75
CA VAL A 175 6.60 3.21 13.92
C VAL A 175 7.37 2.19 14.78
N PRO A 176 7.15 2.18 16.10
CA PRO A 176 7.81 1.21 16.97
C PRO A 176 7.41 -0.22 16.62
N ALA A 177 8.41 -1.10 16.50
CA ALA A 177 8.18 -2.52 16.29
C ALA A 177 7.60 -3.18 17.55
N LYS A 178 6.69 -4.14 17.37
CA LYS A 178 6.12 -4.90 18.48
C LYS A 178 7.12 -5.93 18.97
N GLN A 179 7.19 -6.11 20.28
CA GLN A 179 7.97 -7.16 20.91
C GLN A 179 7.07 -8.35 21.23
N VAL A 180 7.59 -9.56 21.06
CA VAL A 180 6.91 -10.81 21.37
C VAL A 180 7.80 -11.65 22.28
N LEU A 181 7.19 -12.24 23.32
CA LEU A 181 7.85 -13.21 24.18
C LEU A 181 7.48 -14.61 23.69
N ILE A 182 8.50 -15.39 23.33
CA ILE A 182 8.36 -16.78 22.90
C ILE A 182 8.81 -17.66 24.07
N GLU A 183 7.91 -18.54 24.53
CA GLU A 183 8.19 -19.57 25.53
C GLU A 183 7.99 -20.93 24.89
N ALA A 184 9.03 -21.78 24.91
CA ALA A 184 8.88 -23.18 24.55
C ALA A 184 8.90 -24.03 25.82
N ARG A 185 8.19 -25.17 25.79
CA ARG A 185 8.18 -26.15 26.87
C ARG A 185 8.57 -27.51 26.29
N ILE A 186 9.67 -28.06 26.77
CA ILE A 186 10.21 -29.35 26.34
C ILE A 186 9.88 -30.37 27.43
N VAL A 187 9.20 -31.45 27.04
CA VAL A 187 8.75 -32.51 27.94
C VAL A 187 9.29 -33.84 27.43
N ASN A 188 9.82 -34.68 28.33
CA ASN A 188 10.11 -36.07 28.01
C ASN A 188 8.87 -36.91 28.30
N ALA A 189 8.44 -37.72 27.33
CA ALA A 189 7.34 -38.67 27.48
C ALA A 189 7.82 -40.05 27.01
N ASP A 190 7.56 -41.09 27.80
CA ASP A 190 7.90 -42.47 27.47
C ASP A 190 6.93 -43.05 26.41
N GLU A 191 7.35 -44.06 25.63
CA GLU A 191 6.60 -44.61 24.48
C GLU A 191 5.15 -45.06 24.79
N ASN A 192 4.85 -45.38 26.05
CA ASN A 192 3.50 -45.73 26.51
C ASN A 192 2.52 -44.53 26.50
N PHE A 193 3.01 -43.28 26.49
CA PHE A 193 2.21 -42.06 26.44
C PHE A 193 1.44 -41.88 25.12
N ILE A 194 2.08 -42.21 23.98
CA ILE A 194 1.46 -42.06 22.66
C ILE A 194 0.32 -43.07 22.45
N HIS A 195 0.40 -44.24 23.09
CA HIS A 195 -0.64 -45.27 23.04
C HIS A 195 -1.87 -44.94 23.90
N GLU A 196 -1.73 -44.17 24.99
CA GLU A 196 -2.87 -43.75 25.83
C GLU A 196 -3.61 -42.51 25.29
N LEU A 197 -2.89 -41.56 24.66
CA LEU A 197 -3.52 -40.43 23.95
C LEU A 197 -4.21 -40.84 22.64
N GLY A 198 -3.86 -42.02 22.12
CA GLY A 198 -4.53 -42.67 20.99
C GLY A 198 -5.79 -43.41 21.40
N VAL A 199 -6.62 -42.84 22.30
CA VAL A 199 -7.91 -43.44 22.67
C VAL A 199 -8.72 -43.69 21.41
N ASP A 200 -9.03 -44.97 21.23
CA ASP A 200 -9.93 -45.56 20.26
C ASP A 200 -11.21 -44.69 20.17
N LEU A 201 -11.27 -43.78 19.19
CA LEU A 201 -12.50 -43.12 18.75
C LEU A 201 -13.36 -44.14 17.97
N GLY A 202 -13.37 -45.39 18.45
CA GLY A 202 -14.21 -46.46 17.99
C GLY A 202 -15.66 -46.03 18.15
N ASN A 203 -16.39 -46.12 17.05
CA ASN A 203 -17.78 -45.73 16.91
C ASN A 203 -18.68 -46.56 17.85
N HIS A 204 -18.77 -46.18 19.12
CA HIS A 204 -19.71 -46.74 20.07
C HIS A 204 -21.11 -46.23 19.73
N GLN A 205 -21.77 -46.89 18.78
CA GLN A 205 -23.22 -46.77 18.61
C GLN A 205 -23.88 -47.48 19.80
N ALA A 206 -24.23 -46.71 20.82
CA ALA A 206 -25.21 -47.14 21.80
C ALA A 206 -26.58 -47.17 21.09
N ALA A 207 -27.11 -48.37 20.85
CA ALA A 207 -28.48 -48.54 20.39
C ALA A 207 -29.43 -48.08 21.50
N VAL A 208 -29.83 -46.81 21.46
CA VAL A 208 -30.93 -46.28 22.27
C VAL A 208 -32.23 -46.57 21.53
N SER A 209 -32.88 -47.65 21.93
CA SER A 209 -34.28 -47.91 21.59
C SER A 209 -35.15 -47.14 22.58
N GLY A 210 -35.72 -46.01 22.17
CA GLY A 210 -36.75 -45.33 22.95
C GLY A 210 -36.64 -43.81 22.96
N ASP A 211 -37.76 -43.19 22.60
CA ASP A 211 -38.01 -41.77 22.37
C ASP A 211 -37.69 -40.84 23.58
N SER A 212 -37.23 -39.63 23.25
CA SER A 212 -37.21 -38.39 24.07
C SER A 212 -36.10 -38.16 25.11
N ALA A 213 -35.00 -37.56 24.62
CA ALA A 213 -34.28 -36.41 25.18
C ALA A 213 -33.89 -36.41 26.68
N SER A 214 -33.20 -37.45 27.14
CA SER A 214 -32.41 -37.41 28.38
C SER A 214 -31.08 -38.14 28.20
N HIS A 215 -30.02 -37.41 27.85
CA HIS A 215 -28.66 -37.95 27.76
C HIS A 215 -28.10 -38.21 29.17
N THR A 216 -28.50 -39.33 29.77
CA THR A 216 -27.92 -39.81 31.03
C THR A 216 -26.90 -40.90 30.69
N LEU A 217 -25.62 -40.63 30.95
CA LEU A 217 -24.54 -41.60 30.78
C LEU A 217 -24.47 -42.52 32.00
N VAL A 218 -24.65 -43.81 31.78
CA VAL A 218 -24.56 -44.85 32.81
C VAL A 218 -23.09 -45.27 32.96
N LEU A 219 -22.54 -45.13 34.18
CA LEU A 219 -21.24 -45.70 34.53
C LEU A 219 -21.41 -47.20 34.84
N HIS A 220 -20.81 -48.07 34.02
CA HIS A 220 -20.63 -49.47 34.37
C HIS A 220 -19.17 -49.70 34.77
N SER A 221 -18.94 -49.91 36.06
CA SER A 221 -17.64 -50.34 36.57
C SER A 221 -17.58 -51.87 36.57
N GLN A 222 -17.01 -52.47 35.52
CA GLN A 222 -16.41 -53.80 35.65
C GLN A 222 -14.96 -53.63 36.10
N ARG A 223 -14.56 -54.48 37.07
CA ARG A 223 -13.29 -54.38 37.78
C ARG A 223 -12.11 -54.17 36.82
N GLY A 224 -11.45 -53.02 36.96
CA GLY A 224 -10.13 -52.76 36.39
C GLY A 224 -10.08 -51.91 35.13
N GLN A 225 -11.19 -51.44 34.57
CA GLN A 225 -11.17 -50.51 33.43
C GLN A 225 -12.18 -49.37 33.62
N PHE A 226 -11.68 -48.13 33.60
CA PHE A 226 -12.49 -46.92 33.60
C PHE A 226 -12.61 -46.40 32.16
N ASN A 227 -13.80 -46.53 31.56
CA ASN A 227 -14.08 -45.96 30.24
C ASN A 227 -14.82 -44.62 30.42
N PHE A 228 -14.19 -43.51 30.03
CA PHE A 228 -14.80 -42.18 30.02
C PHE A 228 -15.38 -41.89 28.62
N ALA A 229 -16.70 -41.78 28.51
CA ALA A 229 -17.36 -41.27 27.31
C ALA A 229 -17.54 -39.74 27.43
N ILE A 230 -16.83 -38.96 26.60
CA ILE A 230 -16.74 -37.50 26.73
C ILE A 230 -17.75 -36.81 25.81
N ALA A 231 -18.69 -36.06 26.43
CA ALA A 231 -19.50 -35.07 25.77
C ALA A 231 -18.73 -33.74 25.66
N LYS A 232 -18.34 -33.41 24.42
CA LYS A 232 -17.90 -32.11 23.87
C LYS A 232 -17.99 -30.91 24.84
N LEU A 233 -16.92 -30.66 25.61
CA LEU A 233 -16.70 -29.41 26.34
C LEU A 233 -15.43 -28.72 25.83
N ALA A 234 -15.45 -27.39 25.85
CA ALA A 234 -14.66 -26.47 25.04
C ALA A 234 -13.14 -26.72 24.98
N ASN A 235 -12.59 -26.43 23.79
CA ASN A 235 -11.18 -26.47 23.41
C ASN A 235 -10.25 -25.97 24.54
N ASN A 236 -9.26 -26.80 24.86
CA ASN A 236 -8.13 -26.61 25.78
C ASN A 236 -8.34 -26.93 27.26
N ALA A 237 -9.57 -27.02 27.79
CA ALA A 237 -9.77 -27.38 29.20
C ALA A 237 -9.51 -28.87 29.49
N LEU A 238 -9.75 -29.74 28.50
CA LEU A 238 -9.51 -31.18 28.61
C LEU A 238 -8.01 -31.52 28.57
N LEU A 239 -7.25 -30.82 27.72
CA LEU A 239 -5.81 -31.03 27.59
C LEU A 239 -5.06 -30.67 28.87
N ASP A 240 -5.49 -29.60 29.56
CA ASP A 240 -4.87 -29.11 30.78
C ASP A 240 -5.16 -30.03 31.99
N LEU A 241 -6.37 -30.61 32.05
CA LEU A 241 -6.77 -31.57 33.09
C LEU A 241 -6.00 -32.91 32.95
N GLU A 242 -5.81 -33.38 31.72
CA GLU A 242 -5.07 -34.61 31.40
C GLU A 242 -3.56 -34.44 31.66
N LEU A 243 -2.96 -33.31 31.24
CA LEU A 243 -1.58 -32.99 31.58
C LEU A 243 -1.34 -32.89 33.08
N SER A 244 -2.28 -32.30 33.84
CA SER A 244 -2.16 -32.16 35.29
C SER A 244 -2.28 -33.50 36.03
N ALA A 245 -3.11 -34.43 35.54
CA ALA A 245 -3.21 -35.78 36.09
C ALA A 245 -1.93 -36.61 35.81
N LEU A 246 -1.35 -36.46 34.62
CA LEU A 246 -0.12 -37.17 34.23
C LEU A 246 1.15 -36.62 34.88
N GLU A 247 1.19 -35.33 35.21
CA GLU A 247 2.24 -34.75 36.07
C GLU A 247 2.19 -35.33 37.49
N HIS A 248 0.98 -35.61 38.00
CA HIS A 248 0.78 -36.22 39.32
C HIS A 248 1.16 -37.71 39.36
N GLU A 249 0.98 -38.44 38.27
CA GLU A 249 1.39 -39.85 38.13
C GLU A 249 2.89 -40.04 37.79
N GLY A 250 3.64 -38.94 37.59
CA GLY A 250 5.09 -38.97 37.42
C GLY A 250 5.59 -39.47 36.06
N ARG A 251 4.72 -39.56 35.04
CA ARG A 251 5.02 -40.12 33.71
C ARG A 251 5.38 -39.08 32.64
N GLY A 252 5.37 -37.79 32.97
CA GLY A 252 5.84 -36.71 32.10
C GLY A 252 6.70 -35.73 32.88
N LYS A 253 8.01 -35.67 32.59
CA LYS A 253 8.93 -34.73 33.24
C LYS A 253 9.24 -33.57 32.30
N ILE A 254 8.87 -32.36 32.70
CA ILE A 254 9.28 -31.14 32.00
C ILE A 254 10.79 -30.99 32.13
N ILE A 255 11.50 -30.99 31.00
CA ILE A 255 12.96 -30.94 30.97
C ILE A 255 13.44 -29.48 30.91
N SER A 256 12.79 -28.63 30.09
CA SER A 256 13.25 -27.25 29.84
C SER A 256 12.10 -26.29 29.50
N LYS A 257 12.24 -25.02 29.93
CA LYS A 257 11.33 -23.90 29.61
C LYS A 257 12.09 -22.68 29.07
N PRO A 258 12.75 -22.75 27.90
CA PRO A 258 13.47 -21.61 27.34
C PRO A 258 12.50 -20.48 26.99
N LYS A 259 12.93 -19.24 27.24
CA LYS A 259 12.19 -18.01 26.94
C LYS A 259 13.05 -17.04 26.13
N LEU A 260 12.48 -16.42 25.11
CA LEU A 260 13.18 -15.49 24.22
C LEU A 260 12.28 -14.30 23.90
N LEU A 261 12.80 -13.08 24.08
CA LEU A 261 12.16 -11.87 23.57
C LEU A 261 12.66 -11.62 22.14
N ALA A 262 11.73 -11.47 21.20
CA ALA A 262 12.02 -11.17 19.81
C ALA A 262 11.23 -9.95 19.34
N THR A 263 11.77 -9.24 18.35
CA THR A 263 11.06 -8.17 17.66
C THR A 263 10.27 -8.75 16.47
N ASP A 264 9.11 -8.16 16.15
CA ASP A 264 8.34 -8.56 14.98
C ASP A 264 9.19 -8.57 13.71
N ARG A 265 9.09 -9.67 12.94
CA ARG A 265 9.85 -9.95 11.71
C ARG A 265 11.38 -9.97 11.83
N GLN A 266 11.95 -10.13 13.03
CA GLN A 266 13.37 -10.37 13.21
C GLN A 266 13.64 -11.80 13.70
N ALA A 267 14.61 -12.47 13.06
CA ALA A 267 15.04 -13.79 13.50
C ALA A 267 15.75 -13.68 14.85
N ALA A 268 15.36 -14.52 15.80
CA ALA A 268 15.96 -14.62 17.12
C ALA A 268 16.21 -16.09 17.43
N TYR A 269 17.35 -16.38 18.04
CA TYR A 269 17.80 -17.73 18.31
C TYR A 269 18.06 -17.89 19.81
N ILE A 270 17.73 -19.06 20.33
CA ILE A 270 18.04 -19.50 21.69
C ILE A 270 18.52 -20.94 21.62
N GLU A 271 19.72 -21.18 22.13
CA GLU A 271 20.28 -22.53 22.28
C GLU A 271 20.20 -22.90 23.76
N ALA A 272 19.78 -24.13 24.04
CA ALA A 272 19.52 -24.67 25.38
C ALA A 272 20.52 -25.77 25.72
#